data_AF-A0A5M9WT04-F1
#
_entry.id   AF-A0A5M9WT04-F1
#
_cell.length_a   1.000
_cell.length_b   1.000
_cell.length_c   1.000
_cell.angle_alpha   90.00
_cell.angle_beta   90.00
_cell.angle_gamma   90.00
#
_symmetry.space_group_name_H-M   'P 1'
#
loop_
_entity.id
_entity.type
_entity.pdbx_description
1 polymer ?
#
loop_
_entity_poly.entity_id
_entity_poly.type
_entity_poly.pdbx_seq_one_letter_code
_entity_poly.pdbx_strand_id
1 'polypeptide(L)'
;MAGKGDHNLNECFFSYRELIGGDIVGSSNSEALTEQLIDHIEGLPFITQIDVIGSRVEQTSDDYSDVDILLSIKDITPDIALYEVTESVKAKFQPAWYDYANSLMPDKFLISTFIGGDNPFTFYDIGILNTDRNLVYDKTQFENDHWIHLMKLWVMNYKYMMRDAQQFENRFAAMMEKANISHYSDYREGFYQLLLKLKDKKTIKREYLSMLEELLLRNS
;
A
#
# COMPACT_ATOMS: atom_id res chain seq x y z
N MET A 1 -37.36 17.53 30.33
CA MET A 1 -36.38 18.62 30.07
C MET A 1 -35.06 18.14 30.61
N ALA A 2 -33.94 18.03 29.93
CA ALA A 2 -33.46 18.33 28.57
C ALA A 2 -32.72 17.06 28.07
N GLY A 3 -32.58 16.74 26.79
CA GLY A 3 -31.99 17.52 25.70
C GLY A 3 -30.76 16.74 25.21
N LYS A 4 -30.87 16.15 24.01
CA LYS A 4 -29.83 15.34 23.33
C LYS A 4 -28.57 16.18 23.08
N GLY A 5 -27.40 15.57 23.26
CA GLY A 5 -26.15 16.05 22.70
C GLY A 5 -25.85 15.27 21.42
N ASP A 6 -26.15 15.87 20.27
CA ASP A 6 -25.64 15.43 18.97
C ASP A 6 -24.15 15.74 18.92
N HIS A 7 -23.30 14.72 18.79
CA HIS A 7 -21.91 14.90 18.40
C HIS A 7 -21.84 15.02 16.88
N ASN A 8 -21.73 16.27 16.43
CA ASN A 8 -21.40 16.65 15.06
C ASN A 8 -20.02 16.08 14.70
N LEU A 9 -19.96 15.16 13.73
CA LEU A 9 -18.73 14.64 13.11
C LEU A 9 -18.32 15.47 11.87
N ASN A 10 -18.64 16.76 11.87
CA ASN A 10 -18.17 17.70 10.86
C ASN A 10 -16.96 18.44 11.43
N GLU A 11 -15.75 17.95 11.22
CA GLU A 11 -14.56 18.80 11.21
C GLU A 11 -13.34 18.09 10.61
N CYS A 12 -12.62 18.84 9.75
CA CYS A 12 -11.46 18.50 8.93
C CYS A 12 -11.69 17.64 7.67
N PHE A 13 -12.35 18.24 6.67
CA PHE A 13 -12.27 17.82 5.27
C PHE A 13 -11.38 18.81 4.53
N PHE A 14 -10.30 18.32 3.93
CA PHE A 14 -9.52 19.08 2.94
C PHE A 14 -9.43 18.24 1.67
N SER A 15 -9.72 18.84 0.53
CA SER A 15 -9.36 18.24 -0.76
C SER A 15 -7.83 18.07 -0.81
N TYR A 16 -7.31 17.02 -1.45
CA TYR A 16 -5.87 16.83 -1.61
C TYR A 16 -5.18 18.09 -2.16
N ARG A 17 -5.85 18.83 -3.06
CA ARG A 17 -5.38 20.12 -3.60
C ARG A 17 -5.26 21.24 -2.55
N GLU A 18 -6.05 21.19 -1.48
CA GLU A 18 -6.01 22.17 -0.39
C GLU A 18 -4.90 21.83 0.64
N LEU A 19 -4.49 20.56 0.75
CA LEU A 19 -3.40 20.13 1.62
C LEU A 19 -2.00 20.55 1.11
N ILE A 20 -1.85 20.69 -0.21
CA ILE A 20 -0.61 21.09 -0.89
C ILE A 20 -0.53 22.60 -1.20
N GLY A 21 -1.46 23.41 -0.69
CA GLY A 21 -1.60 24.85 -0.96
C GLY A 21 -0.55 25.77 -0.32
N GLY A 22 0.74 25.43 -0.42
CA GLY A 22 1.86 26.30 -0.07
C GLY A 22 3.02 26.10 -1.03
N ASP A 23 3.50 27.18 -1.65
CA ASP A 23 4.52 27.22 -2.70
C ASP A 23 5.60 26.11 -2.60
N ILE A 24 5.50 25.09 -3.45
CA ILE A 24 6.49 24.01 -3.53
C ILE A 24 7.58 24.38 -4.54
N VAL A 25 8.69 24.89 -4.02
CA VAL A 25 9.99 24.85 -4.71
C VAL A 25 10.46 23.39 -4.74
N GLY A 26 10.12 22.69 -5.83
CA GLY A 26 10.62 21.36 -6.18
C GLY A 26 9.77 20.19 -5.67
N SER A 27 8.68 19.86 -6.36
CA SER A 27 7.90 18.65 -6.04
C SER A 27 8.75 17.40 -6.22
N SER A 28 8.82 16.54 -5.22
CA SER A 28 9.49 15.25 -5.33
C SER A 28 8.79 14.39 -6.40
N ASN A 29 9.51 13.47 -7.06
CA ASN A 29 8.92 12.55 -8.04
C ASN A 29 7.74 11.74 -7.46
N SER A 30 7.72 11.52 -6.13
CA SER A 30 6.67 10.77 -5.43
C SER A 30 5.34 11.52 -5.31
N GLU A 31 5.37 12.85 -5.13
CA GLU A 31 4.15 13.67 -5.01
C GLU A 31 3.45 13.78 -6.36
N ALA A 32 4.21 14.04 -7.43
CA ALA A 32 3.68 14.09 -8.78
C ALA A 32 3.08 12.74 -9.23
N LEU A 33 3.64 11.61 -8.80
CA LEU A 33 3.06 10.28 -9.05
C LEU A 33 1.76 10.06 -8.27
N THR A 34 1.71 10.54 -7.03
CA THR A 34 0.52 10.47 -6.18
C THR A 34 -0.64 11.26 -6.78
N GLU A 35 -0.38 12.49 -7.22
CA GLU A 35 -1.37 13.31 -7.94
C GLU A 35 -1.89 12.62 -9.20
N GLN A 36 -0.99 12.08 -10.03
CA GLN A 36 -1.40 11.38 -11.25
C GLN A 36 -2.26 10.15 -10.98
N LEU A 37 -1.99 9.43 -9.89
CA LEU A 37 -2.79 8.29 -9.44
C LEU A 37 -4.18 8.73 -8.97
N ILE A 38 -4.24 9.76 -8.13
CA ILE A 38 -5.51 10.31 -7.62
C ILE A 38 -6.36 10.82 -8.78
N ASP A 39 -5.79 11.65 -9.67
CA ASP A 39 -6.48 12.18 -10.85
C ASP A 39 -6.99 11.05 -11.77
N HIS A 40 -6.26 9.94 -11.86
CA HIS A 40 -6.71 8.78 -12.62
C HIS A 40 -7.93 8.11 -12.01
N ILE A 41 -7.88 7.86 -10.70
CA ILE A 41 -8.94 7.18 -9.97
C ILE A 41 -10.20 8.06 -9.92
N GLU A 42 -10.03 9.37 -9.74
CA GLU A 42 -11.14 10.35 -9.74
C GLU A 42 -11.91 10.34 -11.07
N GLY A 43 -11.23 10.02 -12.18
CA GLY A 43 -11.86 9.88 -13.49
C GLY A 43 -12.76 8.65 -13.67
N LEU A 44 -12.79 7.72 -12.72
CA LEU A 44 -13.63 6.51 -12.79
C LEU A 44 -15.09 6.83 -12.41
N PRO A 45 -16.09 6.39 -13.20
CA PRO A 45 -17.47 6.88 -13.10
C PRO A 45 -18.19 6.51 -11.79
N PHE A 46 -17.72 5.47 -11.10
CA PHE A 46 -18.29 4.98 -9.84
C PHE A 46 -17.61 5.57 -8.60
N ILE A 47 -16.54 6.36 -8.76
CA ILE A 47 -15.87 7.05 -7.64
C ILE A 47 -16.63 8.33 -7.31
N THR A 48 -16.94 8.53 -6.03
CA THR A 48 -17.63 9.73 -5.55
C THR A 48 -16.76 10.63 -4.69
N GLN A 49 -15.78 10.05 -4.00
CA GLN A 49 -14.83 10.78 -3.17
C GLN A 49 -13.55 9.96 -3.01
N ILE A 50 -12.43 10.68 -2.90
CA ILE A 50 -11.11 10.12 -2.60
C ILE A 50 -10.55 10.87 -1.40
N ASP A 51 -10.23 10.14 -0.34
CA ASP A 51 -9.61 10.66 0.87
C ASP A 51 -8.20 10.07 1.01
N VAL A 52 -7.19 10.93 1.09
CA VAL A 52 -5.86 10.50 1.56
C VAL A 52 -5.91 10.43 3.08
N ILE A 53 -5.51 9.32 3.67
CA ILE A 53 -5.58 9.08 5.12
C ILE A 53 -4.20 8.66 5.67
N GLY A 54 -4.15 8.29 6.94
CA GLY A 54 -2.93 7.76 7.57
C GLY A 54 -1.87 8.81 7.83
N SER A 55 -0.59 8.39 7.85
CA SER A 55 0.52 9.19 8.39
C SER A 55 0.74 10.52 7.67
N ARG A 56 0.32 10.63 6.40
CA ARG A 56 0.42 11.86 5.61
C ARG A 56 -0.50 12.97 6.14
N VAL A 57 -1.71 12.61 6.55
CA VAL A 57 -2.66 13.57 7.13
C VAL A 57 -2.36 13.82 8.61
N GLU A 58 -1.87 12.81 9.32
CA GLU A 58 -1.55 12.90 10.75
C GLU A 58 -0.22 13.64 11.04
N GLN A 59 0.49 14.10 10.00
CA GLN A 59 1.83 14.73 10.12
C GLN A 59 2.87 13.85 10.82
N THR A 60 2.71 12.53 10.72
CA THR A 60 3.61 11.50 11.26
C THR A 60 4.38 10.77 10.15
N SER A 61 4.33 11.29 8.92
CA SER A 61 4.96 10.68 7.74
C SER A 61 6.48 10.73 7.83
N ASP A 62 7.13 9.62 7.45
CA ASP A 62 8.57 9.49 7.28
C ASP A 62 8.92 8.88 5.91
N ASP A 63 10.21 8.67 5.62
CA ASP A 63 10.69 8.06 4.37
C ASP A 63 10.24 6.59 4.18
N TYR A 64 9.63 5.97 5.19
CA TYR A 64 9.11 4.61 5.14
C TYR A 64 7.57 4.60 5.11
N SER A 65 6.91 5.76 5.07
CA SER A 65 5.46 5.88 5.02
C SER A 65 4.92 5.51 3.65
N ASP A 66 3.77 4.84 3.69
CA ASP A 66 2.95 4.54 2.52
C ASP A 66 2.01 5.72 2.21
N VAL A 67 1.28 5.60 1.10
CA VAL A 67 0.20 6.51 0.75
C VAL A 67 -1.11 5.74 0.90
N ASP A 68 -1.88 6.05 1.95
CA ASP A 68 -3.18 5.44 2.17
C ASP A 68 -4.27 6.24 1.47
N ILE A 69 -5.02 5.59 0.59
CA ILE A 69 -6.13 6.16 -0.17
C ILE A 69 -7.41 5.42 0.18
N LEU A 70 -8.42 6.14 0.65
CA LEU A 70 -9.75 5.62 0.90
C LEU A 70 -10.72 6.15 -0.18
N LEU A 71 -11.46 5.23 -0.80
CA LEU A 71 -12.43 5.56 -1.84
C LEU A 71 -13.85 5.42 -1.32
N SER A 72 -14.67 6.41 -1.63
CA SER A 72 -16.13 6.27 -1.61
C SER A 72 -16.63 5.97 -3.01
N ILE A 73 -17.59 5.05 -3.10
CA ILE A 73 -18.11 4.53 -4.36
C ILE A 73 -19.64 4.63 -4.43
N LYS A 74 -20.18 4.56 -5.64
CA LYS A 74 -21.61 4.44 -5.92
C LYS A 74 -21.87 3.38 -6.98
N ASP A 75 -23.13 2.97 -7.10
CA ASP A 75 -23.69 2.16 -8.18
C ASP A 75 -23.16 0.71 -8.33
N ILE A 76 -22.02 0.38 -7.71
CA ILE A 76 -21.39 -0.95 -7.72
C ILE A 76 -20.94 -1.38 -6.31
N THR A 77 -20.64 -2.66 -6.15
CA THR A 77 -20.17 -3.24 -4.88
C THR A 77 -18.65 -3.04 -4.69
N PRO A 78 -18.13 -3.03 -3.44
CA PRO A 78 -16.71 -2.81 -3.16
C PRO A 78 -15.74 -3.79 -3.83
N ASP A 79 -16.14 -5.04 -4.04
CA ASP A 79 -15.34 -6.05 -4.74
C ASP A 79 -15.19 -5.70 -6.23
N ILE A 80 -16.30 -5.37 -6.90
CA ILE A 80 -16.30 -4.93 -8.30
C ILE A 80 -15.48 -3.64 -8.44
N ALA A 81 -15.70 -2.66 -7.55
CA ALA A 81 -14.98 -1.40 -7.57
C ALA A 81 -13.47 -1.59 -7.38
N LEU A 82 -13.05 -2.42 -6.42
CA LEU A 82 -11.62 -2.67 -6.18
C LEU A 82 -10.98 -3.37 -7.39
N TYR A 83 -11.68 -4.32 -8.00
CA TYR A 83 -11.21 -4.98 -9.22
C TYR A 83 -11.04 -3.99 -10.36
N GLU A 84 -12.06 -3.16 -10.66
CA GLU A 84 -11.99 -2.17 -11.73
C GLU A 84 -10.89 -1.11 -11.50
N VAL A 85 -10.74 -0.63 -10.26
CA VAL A 85 -9.64 0.26 -9.87
C VAL A 85 -8.29 -0.42 -10.12
N THR A 86 -8.13 -1.68 -9.72
CA THR A 86 -6.88 -2.42 -9.89
C THR A 86 -6.54 -2.56 -11.38
N GLU A 87 -7.49 -2.99 -12.22
CA GLU A 87 -7.25 -3.16 -13.66
C GLU A 87 -6.95 -1.82 -14.34
N SER A 88 -7.64 -0.75 -13.95
CA SER A 88 -7.38 0.60 -14.47
C SER A 88 -5.97 1.09 -14.11
N VAL A 89 -5.57 0.94 -12.84
CA VAL A 89 -4.22 1.29 -12.37
C VAL A 89 -3.16 0.46 -13.09
N LYS A 90 -3.40 -0.84 -13.29
CA LYS A 90 -2.51 -1.73 -14.05
C LYS A 90 -2.32 -1.26 -15.48
N ALA A 91 -3.41 -0.88 -16.16
CA ALA A 91 -3.38 -0.42 -17.53
C ALA A 91 -2.61 0.90 -17.69
N LYS A 92 -2.81 1.87 -16.77
CA LYS A 92 -2.17 3.19 -16.86
C LYS A 92 -0.72 3.20 -16.37
N PHE A 93 -0.46 2.62 -15.19
CA PHE A 93 0.82 2.80 -14.50
C PHE A 93 1.75 1.59 -14.61
N GLN A 94 1.24 0.43 -15.00
CA GLN A 94 2.02 -0.82 -15.08
C GLN A 94 2.85 -1.03 -13.79
N PRO A 95 2.20 -1.21 -12.63
CA PRO A 95 2.89 -1.32 -11.34
C PRO A 95 3.97 -2.41 -11.35
N ALA A 96 5.00 -2.25 -10.52
CA ALA A 96 5.99 -3.31 -10.34
C ALA A 96 5.38 -4.54 -9.68
N TRP A 97 4.41 -4.32 -8.81
CA TRP A 97 3.67 -5.35 -8.10
C TRP A 97 2.39 -4.77 -7.50
N TYR A 98 1.43 -5.66 -7.21
CA TYR A 98 0.23 -5.37 -6.45
C TYR A 98 -0.16 -6.60 -5.61
N ASP A 99 -0.71 -6.40 -4.41
CA ASP A 99 -1.10 -7.46 -3.47
C ASP A 99 -2.37 -7.08 -2.70
N TYR A 100 -3.41 -7.91 -2.78
CA TYR A 100 -4.68 -7.71 -2.09
C TYR A 100 -4.56 -8.04 -0.60
N ALA A 101 -5.15 -7.21 0.26
CA ALA A 101 -5.21 -7.48 1.69
C ALA A 101 -6.38 -8.39 2.06
N ASN A 102 -6.34 -9.65 1.60
CA ASN A 102 -7.42 -10.62 1.76
C ASN A 102 -7.86 -10.85 3.22
N SER A 103 -6.97 -10.63 4.19
CA SER A 103 -7.28 -10.74 5.62
C SER A 103 -8.24 -9.67 6.14
N LEU A 104 -8.44 -8.58 5.40
CA LEU A 104 -9.34 -7.49 5.78
C LEU A 104 -10.74 -7.64 5.17
N MET A 105 -10.91 -8.53 4.19
CA MET A 105 -12.19 -8.76 3.54
C MET A 105 -13.07 -9.70 4.40
N PRO A 106 -14.40 -9.49 4.46
CA PRO A 106 -15.20 -8.56 3.66
C PRO A 106 -15.30 -7.13 4.21
N ASP A 107 -14.72 -6.81 5.37
CA ASP A 107 -14.95 -5.52 6.03
C ASP A 107 -14.29 -4.35 5.28
N LYS A 108 -13.09 -4.59 4.73
CA LYS A 108 -12.34 -3.64 3.90
C LYS A 108 -11.74 -4.35 2.71
N PHE A 109 -11.99 -3.81 1.52
CA PHE A 109 -11.39 -4.23 0.26
C PHE A 109 -10.19 -3.33 0.01
N LEU A 110 -8.98 -3.88 0.02
CA LEU A 110 -7.75 -3.09 -0.12
C LEU A 110 -6.74 -3.78 -1.04
N ILE A 111 -6.12 -2.98 -1.90
CA ILE A 111 -4.97 -3.36 -2.73
C ILE A 111 -3.77 -2.49 -2.35
N SER A 112 -2.64 -3.13 -2.10
CA SER A 112 -1.34 -2.44 -2.01
C SER A 112 -0.66 -2.51 -3.36
N THR A 113 -0.10 -1.41 -3.87
CA THR A 113 0.58 -1.38 -5.17
C THR A 113 1.78 -0.45 -5.18
N PHE A 114 2.86 -0.86 -5.85
CA PHE A 114 3.99 0.01 -6.13
C PHE A 114 4.01 0.40 -7.61
N ILE A 115 3.72 1.67 -7.89
CA ILE A 115 3.63 2.21 -9.26
C ILE A 115 4.92 2.88 -9.75
N GLY A 116 5.97 2.90 -8.94
CA GLY A 116 7.26 3.53 -9.28
C GLY A 116 7.65 4.65 -8.31
N GLY A 117 8.75 5.31 -8.61
CA GLY A 117 9.38 6.31 -7.75
C GLY A 117 10.83 5.97 -7.47
N ASP A 118 11.53 6.89 -6.79
CA ASP A 118 12.90 6.73 -6.32
C ASP A 118 12.96 6.00 -4.97
N ASN A 119 11.91 6.12 -4.15
CA ASN A 119 11.79 5.43 -2.87
C ASN A 119 11.03 4.09 -3.01
N PRO A 120 11.69 2.92 -2.87
CA PRO A 120 11.02 1.64 -3.01
C PRO A 120 10.18 1.25 -1.79
N PHE A 121 10.21 2.04 -0.71
CA PHE A 121 9.40 1.83 0.48
C PHE A 121 8.00 2.41 0.36
N THR A 122 7.80 3.47 -0.42
CA THR A 122 6.48 4.11 -0.55
C THR A 122 5.63 3.35 -1.57
N PHE A 123 4.66 2.58 -1.09
CA PHE A 123 3.60 2.02 -1.92
C PHE A 123 2.25 2.65 -1.58
N TYR A 124 1.26 2.39 -2.44
CA TYR A 124 -0.08 2.94 -2.34
C TYR A 124 -1.04 1.87 -1.85
N ASP A 125 -1.70 2.15 -0.73
CA ASP A 125 -2.75 1.30 -0.16
C ASP A 125 -4.11 1.91 -0.53
N ILE A 126 -4.74 1.35 -1.55
CA ILE A 126 -6.03 1.82 -2.07
C ILE A 126 -7.13 0.95 -1.49
N GLY A 127 -7.98 1.55 -0.66
CA GLY A 127 -9.00 0.87 0.12
C GLY A 127 -10.42 1.36 -0.15
N ILE A 128 -11.37 0.44 0.02
CA ILE A 128 -12.81 0.69 -0.02
C ILE A 128 -13.41 0.02 1.23
N LEU A 129 -14.18 0.78 2.01
CA LEU A 129 -14.91 0.23 3.15
C LEU A 129 -16.19 -0.44 2.67
N ASN A 130 -16.47 -1.63 3.21
CA ASN A 130 -17.72 -2.31 2.92
C ASN A 130 -18.79 -1.91 3.94
N THR A 131 -19.88 -1.33 3.45
CA THR A 131 -21.05 -0.99 4.26
C THR A 131 -22.10 -2.10 4.29
N ASP A 132 -22.00 -3.09 3.39
CA ASP A 132 -22.88 -4.26 3.36
C ASP A 132 -22.19 -5.50 3.95
N ARG A 133 -22.51 -5.78 5.22
CA ARG A 133 -21.96 -6.94 5.95
C ARG A 133 -22.36 -8.30 5.38
N ASN A 134 -23.35 -8.37 4.51
CA ASN A 134 -23.82 -9.62 3.91
C ASN A 134 -23.30 -9.82 2.47
N LEU A 135 -22.40 -8.96 1.99
CA LEU A 135 -21.81 -9.07 0.67
C LEU A 135 -21.13 -10.44 0.49
N VAL A 136 -21.56 -11.15 -0.54
CA VAL A 136 -20.89 -12.36 -1.04
C VAL A 136 -20.12 -11.97 -2.28
N TYR A 137 -18.82 -12.22 -2.29
CA TYR A 137 -17.91 -11.88 -3.38
C TYR A 137 -17.07 -13.07 -3.80
N ASP A 138 -16.60 -13.05 -5.05
CA ASP A 138 -15.74 -14.08 -5.60
C ASP A 138 -14.29 -13.90 -5.14
N LYS A 139 -13.86 -14.75 -4.21
CA LYS A 139 -12.49 -14.72 -3.65
C LYS A 139 -11.42 -15.04 -4.69
N THR A 140 -11.75 -15.75 -5.78
CA THR A 140 -10.76 -16.12 -6.80
C THR A 140 -10.29 -14.91 -7.60
N GLN A 141 -11.07 -13.83 -7.62
CA GLN A 141 -10.66 -12.56 -8.23
C GLN A 141 -9.56 -11.83 -7.44
N PHE A 142 -9.35 -12.20 -6.18
CA PHE A 142 -8.41 -11.56 -5.26
C PHE A 142 -7.26 -12.50 -4.88
N GLU A 143 -6.91 -13.45 -5.76
CA GLU A 143 -5.75 -14.32 -5.53
C GLU A 143 -4.45 -13.54 -5.65
N ASN A 144 -3.58 -13.68 -4.64
CA ASN A 144 -2.25 -13.07 -4.65
C ASN A 144 -1.22 -14.06 -5.17
N ASP A 145 -0.25 -13.55 -5.93
CA ASP A 145 0.99 -14.28 -6.19
C ASP A 145 1.80 -14.37 -4.89
N HIS A 146 2.16 -15.60 -4.50
CA HIS A 146 2.90 -15.87 -3.28
C HIS A 146 4.23 -15.12 -3.19
N TRP A 147 4.96 -14.95 -4.30
CA TRP A 147 6.25 -14.28 -4.34
C TRP A 147 6.10 -12.77 -4.26
N ILE A 148 5.05 -12.20 -4.88
CA ILE A 148 4.70 -10.79 -4.69
C ILE A 148 4.37 -10.53 -3.22
N HIS A 149 3.58 -11.40 -2.59
CA HIS A 149 3.26 -11.27 -1.18
C HIS A 149 4.52 -11.32 -0.29
N LEU A 150 5.43 -12.27 -0.56
CA LEU A 150 6.71 -12.33 0.14
C LEU A 150 7.59 -11.09 -0.05
N MET A 151 7.59 -10.51 -1.26
CA MET A 151 8.30 -9.26 -1.53
C MET A 151 7.68 -8.08 -0.79
N LYS A 152 6.34 -7.99 -0.70
CA LYS A 152 5.68 -6.97 0.14
C LYS A 152 6.04 -7.15 1.61
N LEU A 153 6.03 -8.38 2.12
CA LEU A 153 6.48 -8.68 3.48
C LEU A 153 7.94 -8.30 3.69
N TRP A 154 8.82 -8.51 2.70
CA TRP A 154 10.22 -8.08 2.75
C TRP A 154 10.29 -6.58 3.01
N VAL A 155 9.58 -5.78 2.22
CA VAL A 155 9.59 -4.32 2.32
C VAL A 155 9.03 -3.88 3.67
N MET A 156 7.87 -4.42 4.07
CA MET A 156 7.24 -4.09 5.36
C MET A 156 8.14 -4.42 6.56
N ASN A 157 8.76 -5.59 6.58
CA ASN A 157 9.65 -5.98 7.68
C ASN A 157 10.93 -5.16 7.70
N TYR A 158 11.45 -4.78 6.53
CA TYR A 158 12.61 -3.90 6.46
C TYR A 158 12.29 -2.52 7.06
N LYS A 159 11.13 -1.94 6.74
CA LYS A 159 10.65 -0.71 7.39
C LYS A 159 10.58 -0.85 8.91
N TYR A 160 10.07 -1.97 9.42
CA TYR A 160 10.01 -2.24 10.86
C TYR A 160 11.39 -2.34 11.50
N MET A 161 12.36 -2.97 10.83
CA MET A 161 13.74 -3.00 11.30
C MET A 161 14.32 -1.59 11.41
N MET A 162 14.13 -0.77 10.37
CA MET A 162 14.67 0.60 10.33
C MET A 162 14.02 1.52 11.38
N ARG A 163 12.79 1.23 11.80
CA ARG A 163 12.06 1.97 12.84
C ARG A 163 12.24 1.40 14.25
N ASP A 164 13.05 0.35 14.43
CA ASP A 164 13.19 -0.38 15.70
C ASP A 164 11.81 -0.79 16.29
N ALA A 165 10.92 -1.25 15.41
CA ALA A 165 9.55 -1.56 15.80
C ALA A 165 9.51 -2.82 16.67
N GLN A 166 8.80 -2.77 17.81
CA GLN A 166 8.73 -3.87 18.79
C GLN A 166 8.31 -5.22 18.18
N GLN A 167 7.44 -5.20 17.16
CA GLN A 167 6.97 -6.40 16.48
C GLN A 167 7.93 -6.97 15.43
N PHE A 168 9.05 -6.29 15.13
CA PHE A 168 9.95 -6.63 14.03
C PHE A 168 10.40 -8.09 14.08
N GLU A 169 10.97 -8.55 15.19
CA GLU A 169 11.58 -9.89 15.27
C GLU A 169 10.57 -11.01 14.97
N ASN A 170 9.37 -10.90 15.54
CA ASN A 170 8.29 -11.87 15.33
C ASN A 170 7.79 -11.85 13.88
N ARG A 171 7.65 -10.67 13.28
CA ARG A 171 7.19 -10.51 11.89
C ARG A 171 8.26 -10.99 10.89
N PHE A 172 9.53 -10.73 11.18
CA PHE A 172 10.66 -11.19 10.40
C PHE A 172 10.76 -12.71 10.42
N ALA A 173 10.67 -13.34 11.60
CA ALA A 173 10.67 -14.80 11.73
C ALA A 173 9.53 -15.45 10.92
N ALA A 174 8.31 -14.92 11.02
CA ALA A 174 7.17 -15.42 10.26
C ALA A 174 7.36 -15.27 8.73
N MET A 175 8.02 -14.20 8.28
CA MET A 175 8.37 -14.00 6.88
C MET A 175 9.43 -15.02 6.41
N MET A 176 10.47 -15.26 7.21
CA MET A 176 11.51 -16.25 6.90
C MET A 176 10.95 -17.68 6.82
N GLU A 177 10.05 -18.03 7.74
CA GLU A 177 9.32 -19.30 7.72
C GLU A 177 8.50 -19.45 6.42
N LYS A 178 7.72 -18.43 6.05
CA LYS A 178 6.95 -18.42 4.79
C LYS A 178 7.84 -18.53 3.56
N ALA A 179 9.04 -17.97 3.61
CA ALA A 179 10.04 -18.06 2.55
C ALA A 179 10.80 -19.39 2.54
N ASN A 180 10.58 -20.28 3.51
CA ASN A 180 11.36 -21.49 3.74
C ASN A 180 12.87 -21.18 3.86
N ILE A 181 13.21 -20.22 4.72
CA ILE A 181 14.57 -19.82 5.06
C ILE A 181 14.74 -20.08 6.57
N SER A 182 15.55 -21.07 6.92
CA SER A 182 15.75 -21.51 8.31
C SER A 182 17.11 -21.15 8.89
N HIS A 183 18.05 -20.70 8.05
CA HIS A 183 19.43 -20.45 8.44
C HIS A 183 19.92 -19.12 7.89
N TYR A 184 20.22 -18.20 8.80
CA TYR A 184 20.87 -16.91 8.57
C TYR A 184 21.61 -16.53 9.86
N SER A 185 22.76 -15.88 9.73
CA SER A 185 23.58 -15.46 10.87
C SER A 185 23.07 -14.18 11.53
N ASP A 186 22.41 -13.31 10.76
CA ASP A 186 21.77 -12.09 11.23
C ASP A 186 20.56 -11.69 10.35
N TYR A 187 19.86 -10.62 10.73
CA TYR A 187 18.70 -10.13 10.00
C TYR A 187 19.03 -9.69 8.57
N ARG A 188 20.21 -9.12 8.36
CA ARG A 188 20.65 -8.63 7.05
C ARG A 188 20.85 -9.80 6.09
N GLU A 189 21.51 -10.86 6.53
CA GLU A 189 21.68 -12.08 5.75
C GLU A 189 20.31 -12.68 5.42
N GLY A 190 19.38 -12.74 6.37
CA GLY A 190 18.03 -13.25 6.11
C GLY A 190 17.27 -12.42 5.06
N PHE A 191 17.32 -11.08 5.12
CA PHE A 191 16.77 -10.22 4.07
C PHE A 191 17.45 -10.46 2.71
N TYR A 192 18.77 -10.59 2.68
CA TYR A 192 19.51 -10.82 1.45
C TYR A 192 19.18 -12.18 0.82
N GLN A 193 19.11 -13.25 1.61
CA GLN A 193 18.71 -14.58 1.15
C GLN A 193 17.30 -14.58 0.55
N LEU A 194 16.34 -13.89 1.17
CA LEU A 194 15.01 -13.73 0.58
C LEU A 194 15.08 -12.96 -0.74
N LEU A 195 15.86 -11.88 -0.81
CA LEU A 195 16.01 -11.10 -2.05
C LEU A 195 16.58 -11.95 -3.19
N LEU A 196 17.55 -12.83 -2.92
CA LEU A 196 18.06 -13.81 -3.89
C LEU A 196 16.95 -14.73 -4.40
N LYS A 197 16.11 -15.28 -3.51
CA LYS A 197 14.97 -16.12 -3.92
C LYS A 197 13.97 -15.36 -4.78
N LEU A 198 13.74 -14.07 -4.51
CA LEU A 198 12.82 -13.23 -5.27
C LEU A 198 13.35 -12.91 -6.68
N LYS A 199 14.67 -12.75 -6.85
CA LYS A 199 15.32 -12.52 -8.15
C LYS A 199 15.12 -13.64 -9.17
N ASP A 200 14.93 -14.86 -8.70
CA ASP A 200 14.64 -16.01 -9.56
C ASP A 200 13.19 -16.05 -10.06
N LYS A 201 12.33 -15.14 -9.59
CA LYS A 201 10.89 -15.15 -9.91
C LYS A 201 10.59 -14.19 -11.05
N LYS A 202 9.97 -14.73 -12.10
CA LYS A 202 9.56 -13.95 -13.28
C LYS A 202 8.47 -12.92 -12.99
N THR A 203 7.72 -13.10 -11.91
CA THR A 203 6.56 -12.26 -11.54
C THR A 203 6.97 -10.93 -10.92
N ILE A 204 8.22 -10.79 -10.47
CA ILE A 204 8.72 -9.57 -9.84
C ILE A 204 9.63 -8.83 -10.80
N LYS A 205 9.38 -7.52 -10.98
CA LYS A 205 10.22 -6.69 -11.85
C LYS A 205 11.64 -6.57 -11.29
N ARG A 206 12.63 -6.80 -12.15
CA ARG A 206 14.05 -6.79 -11.77
C ARG A 206 14.50 -5.42 -11.28
N GLU A 207 13.98 -4.38 -11.90
CA GLU A 207 14.29 -2.98 -11.57
C GLU A 207 13.96 -2.68 -10.11
N TYR A 208 12.79 -3.13 -9.64
CA TYR A 208 12.40 -2.97 -8.24
C TYR A 208 13.31 -3.76 -7.29
N LEU A 209 13.66 -5.00 -7.63
CA LEU A 209 14.58 -5.82 -6.83
C LEU A 209 15.98 -5.20 -6.74
N SER A 210 16.46 -4.56 -7.81
CA SER A 210 17.73 -3.84 -7.81
C SER A 210 17.70 -2.66 -6.84
N MET A 211 16.59 -1.91 -6.76
CA MET A 211 16.43 -0.83 -5.78
C MET A 211 16.56 -1.36 -4.33
N LEU A 212 15.91 -2.50 -4.03
CA LEU A 212 15.98 -3.12 -2.71
C LEU A 212 17.39 -3.63 -2.38
N GLU A 213 18.10 -4.19 -3.36
CA GLU A 213 19.48 -4.65 -3.19
C GLU A 213 20.44 -3.49 -2.90
N GLU A 214 20.35 -2.40 -3.66
CA GLU A 214 21.18 -1.22 -3.44
C GLU A 214 21.01 -0.67 -2.03
N LEU A 215 19.80 -0.69 -1.47
CA LEU A 215 19.53 -0.26 -0.10
C LEU A 215 20.21 -1.15 0.94
N LEU A 216 20.14 -2.48 0.77
CA LEU A 216 20.85 -3.43 1.65
C LEU A 216 22.37 -3.27 1.63
N LEU A 217 22.93 -2.78 0.52
CA LEU A 217 24.36 -2.52 0.36
C LEU A 217 24.79 -1.16 0.90
N ARG A 218 23.90 -0.16 0.90
CA ARG A 218 24.19 1.19 1.44
C ARG A 218 24.08 1.24 2.97
N ASN A 219 23.16 0.49 3.56
CA ASN A 219 22.93 0.46 5.00
C ASN A 219 23.84 -0.56 5.74
N SER A 220 25.10 -0.68 5.31
CA SER A 220 26.05 -1.67 5.83
C SER A 220 27.47 -1.20 6.04
#